data_AF-A0A7S1Z9G0-F1
#
_entry.id   AF-A0A7S1Z9G0-F1
#
_cell.length_a   1.000
_cell.length_b   1.000
_cell.length_c   1.000
_cell.angle_alpha   90.00
_cell.angle_beta   90.00
_cell.angle_gamma   90.00
#
_symmetry.space_group_name_H-M   'P 1'
#
loop_
_entity.id
_entity.type
_entity.pdbx_description
1 polymer ?
#
loop_
_entity_poly.entity_id
_entity_poly.type
_entity_poly.pdbx_seq_one_letter_code
_entity_poly.pdbx_strand_id
1 'polypeptide(L)'
;VATTAVAAAAVYYLLLNRRRKSKGRTRRITVSSLCVYPVKSCCEVEVDRAVVTPLGFEHDRAFQVVDGDGKVCTPRTKGMEKLFHVKPTVARGEGGQSVLRLECPELDEAAEVNLDEEDECRVVTVEAVDGDEVRLRDYGDGVASWLEKATGIKGCRLVAIGGDEYGRG
;
A
#
# COMPACT_ATOMS: atom_id res chain seq x y z
N VAL A 1 58.24 32.47 -14.28
CA VAL A 1 57.16 32.81 -15.25
C VAL A 1 55.95 31.85 -15.16
N ALA A 2 56.06 30.66 -14.54
CA ALA A 2 54.97 29.67 -14.49
C ALA A 2 53.91 29.86 -13.38
N THR A 3 54.15 30.70 -12.37
CA THR A 3 53.25 30.83 -11.20
C THR A 3 52.04 31.73 -11.44
N THR A 4 52.14 32.72 -12.32
CA THR A 4 51.06 33.67 -12.61
C THR A 4 49.94 33.06 -13.46
N ALA A 5 50.27 32.12 -14.37
CA ALA A 5 49.29 31.48 -15.25
C ALA A 5 48.31 30.57 -14.48
N VAL A 6 48.81 29.82 -13.48
CA VAL A 6 47.98 28.92 -12.66
C VAL A 6 47.01 29.70 -11.79
N ALA A 7 47.47 30.81 -11.20
CA ALA A 7 46.62 31.68 -10.39
C ALA A 7 45.49 32.31 -11.20
N ALA A 8 45.76 32.78 -12.43
CA ALA A 8 44.76 33.36 -13.32
C ALA A 8 43.71 32.31 -13.75
N ALA A 9 44.13 31.09 -14.07
CA ALA A 9 43.23 29.99 -14.42
C ALA A 9 42.34 29.57 -13.23
N ALA A 10 42.89 29.50 -12.02
CA ALA A 10 42.12 29.19 -10.81
C ALA A 10 41.11 30.28 -10.47
N VAL A 11 41.49 31.55 -10.58
CA VAL A 11 40.59 32.69 -10.39
C VAL A 11 39.49 32.69 -11.46
N TYR A 12 39.84 32.44 -12.72
CA TYR A 12 38.87 32.34 -13.82
C TYR A 12 37.90 31.16 -13.62
N TYR A 13 38.41 29.98 -13.24
CA TYR A 13 37.62 28.80 -12.90
C TYR A 13 36.66 29.07 -11.73
N LEU A 14 37.12 29.74 -10.68
CA LEU A 14 36.29 30.14 -9.53
C LEU A 14 35.24 31.19 -9.91
N LEU A 15 35.56 32.13 -10.83
CA LEU A 15 34.60 33.12 -11.33
C LEU A 15 33.53 32.47 -12.24
N LEU A 16 33.92 31.50 -13.07
CA LEU A 16 32.99 30.70 -13.86
C LEU A 16 32.09 29.82 -12.97
N ASN A 17 32.64 29.21 -11.91
CA ASN A 17 31.86 28.41 -10.96
C ASN A 17 31.00 29.25 -10.00
N ARG A 18 31.38 30.50 -9.69
CA ARG A 18 30.50 31.44 -8.98
C ARG A 18 29.28 31.84 -9.80
N ARG A 19 29.38 31.87 -11.14
CA ARG A 19 28.23 32.05 -12.05
C ARG A 19 27.41 30.78 -12.28
N ARG A 20 27.89 29.60 -11.85
CA ARG A 20 27.17 28.32 -11.88
C ARG A 20 26.49 27.94 -10.56
N LYS A 21 26.38 28.85 -9.58
CA LYS A 21 25.32 28.72 -8.56
C LYS A 21 23.99 29.03 -9.24
N SER A 22 23.44 28.00 -9.89
CA SER A 22 22.04 27.95 -10.24
C SER A 22 21.24 28.47 -9.05
N LYS A 23 20.52 29.59 -9.25
CA LYS A 23 19.35 29.90 -8.42
C LYS A 23 18.34 28.80 -8.70
N GLY A 24 18.56 27.63 -8.10
CA GLY A 24 17.54 26.61 -8.00
C GLY A 24 16.40 27.29 -7.27
N ARG A 25 15.34 27.64 -7.99
CA ARG A 25 14.08 28.00 -7.38
C ARG A 25 13.68 26.76 -6.58
N THR A 26 13.95 26.76 -5.28
CA THR A 26 13.32 25.83 -4.35
C THR A 26 11.84 26.20 -4.37
N ARG A 27 11.11 25.66 -5.35
CA ARG A 27 9.66 25.66 -5.30
C ARG A 27 9.32 24.91 -4.03
N ARG A 28 8.71 25.63 -3.08
CA ARG A 28 8.18 25.02 -1.88
C ARG A 28 7.07 24.08 -2.34
N ILE A 29 7.32 22.79 -2.24
CA ILE A 29 6.31 21.76 -2.49
C ILE A 29 5.63 21.51 -1.15
N THR A 30 4.31 21.49 -1.17
CA THR A 30 3.48 21.16 -0.02
C THR A 30 2.62 19.96 -0.39
N VAL A 31 2.55 18.98 0.51
CA VAL A 31 1.62 17.85 0.38
C VAL A 31 0.21 18.39 0.62
N SER A 32 -0.71 18.20 -0.33
CA SER A 32 -2.10 18.65 -0.20
C SER A 32 -2.98 17.63 0.52
N SER A 33 -2.69 16.34 0.34
CA SER A 33 -3.38 15.23 0.96
C SER A 33 -2.46 14.02 0.97
N LEU A 34 -2.76 13.07 1.86
CA LEU A 34 -2.04 11.82 2.00
C LEU A 34 -3.05 10.69 2.10
N CYS A 35 -2.87 9.66 1.29
CA CYS A 35 -3.79 8.53 1.23
C CYS A 35 -3.01 7.22 1.35
N VAL A 36 -3.57 6.28 2.11
CA VAL A 36 -3.12 4.89 2.18
C VAL A 36 -4.19 3.97 1.62
N TYR A 37 -3.77 2.82 1.08
CA TYR A 37 -4.66 1.83 0.48
C TYR A 37 -4.44 0.48 1.15
N PRO A 38 -5.00 0.24 2.36
CA PRO A 38 -4.74 -0.98 3.10
C PRO A 38 -5.00 -2.26 2.31
N VAL A 39 -6.14 -2.28 1.59
CA VAL A 39 -6.49 -3.38 0.68
C VAL A 39 -6.29 -2.91 -0.75
N LYS A 40 -5.46 -3.64 -1.51
CA LYS A 40 -5.23 -3.40 -2.94
C LYS A 40 -6.57 -3.37 -3.68
N SER A 41 -6.72 -2.42 -4.60
CA SER A 41 -7.90 -2.24 -5.46
C SER A 41 -9.16 -1.69 -4.74
N CYS A 42 -9.11 -1.47 -3.42
CA CYS A 42 -10.19 -0.89 -2.65
C CYS A 42 -10.04 0.64 -2.46
N CYS A 43 -11.02 1.26 -1.80
CA CYS A 43 -11.05 2.71 -1.56
C CYS A 43 -9.84 3.18 -0.72
N GLU A 44 -9.39 4.40 -0.97
CA GLU A 44 -8.38 5.08 -0.16
C GLU A 44 -8.86 5.38 1.26
N VAL A 45 -7.89 5.52 2.15
CA VAL A 45 -8.04 6.16 3.46
C VAL A 45 -7.20 7.43 3.46
N GLU A 46 -7.86 8.58 3.54
CA GLU A 46 -7.16 9.85 3.73
C GLU A 46 -6.66 9.94 5.18
N VAL A 47 -5.40 10.34 5.35
CA VAL A 47 -4.72 10.42 6.64
C VAL A 47 -3.94 11.73 6.78
N ASP A 48 -3.85 12.26 7.99
CA ASP A 48 -3.04 13.46 8.25
C ASP A 48 -1.53 13.16 8.31
N ARG A 49 -1.18 11.92 8.64
CA ARG A 49 0.19 11.45 8.80
C ARG A 49 0.28 9.95 8.49
N ALA A 50 1.42 9.51 7.99
CA ALA A 50 1.73 8.09 7.83
C ALA A 50 3.18 7.82 8.26
N VAL A 51 3.42 6.62 8.79
CA VAL A 51 4.77 6.13 9.09
C VAL A 51 5.38 5.63 7.79
N VAL A 52 6.60 6.09 7.47
CA VAL A 52 7.36 5.61 6.31
C VAL A 52 8.19 4.41 6.73
N THR A 53 8.02 3.30 6.02
CA THR A 53 8.77 2.06 6.16
C THR A 53 9.59 1.79 4.88
N PRO A 54 10.53 0.84 4.89
CA PRO A 54 11.24 0.44 3.66
C PRO A 54 10.33 -0.04 2.53
N LEU A 55 9.13 -0.54 2.85
CA LEU A 55 8.15 -1.06 1.89
C LEU A 55 7.14 0.01 1.42
N GLY A 56 7.11 1.18 2.04
CA GLY A 56 6.12 2.23 1.78
C GLY A 56 5.48 2.77 3.06
N PHE A 57 4.30 3.37 2.97
CA PHE A 57 3.58 3.76 4.18
C PHE A 57 3.13 2.52 4.96
N GLU A 58 3.15 2.61 6.29
CA GLU A 58 2.62 1.56 7.13
C GLU A 58 1.18 1.19 6.73
N HIS A 59 0.92 -0.12 6.66
CA HIS A 59 -0.32 -0.75 6.18
C HIS A 59 -0.66 -0.57 4.70
N ASP A 60 0.09 0.21 3.93
CA ASP A 60 -0.24 0.50 2.55
C ASP A 60 -0.02 -0.74 1.65
N ARG A 61 -1.09 -1.17 0.97
CA ARG A 61 -1.16 -2.42 0.17
C ARG A 61 -0.77 -3.69 0.94
N ALA A 62 -1.05 -3.73 2.25
CA ALA A 62 -0.80 -4.90 3.08
C ALA A 62 -1.69 -6.10 2.73
N PHE A 63 -2.89 -5.84 2.21
CA PHE A 63 -3.89 -6.86 1.89
C PHE A 63 -4.31 -6.82 0.42
N GLN A 64 -4.91 -7.91 -0.04
CA GLN A 64 -5.44 -8.04 -1.39
C GLN A 64 -6.67 -8.93 -1.41
N VAL A 65 -7.61 -8.66 -2.32
CA VAL A 65 -8.71 -9.59 -2.64
C VAL A 65 -8.31 -10.46 -3.84
N VAL A 66 -8.51 -11.76 -3.72
CA VAL A 66 -8.38 -12.72 -4.82
C VAL A 66 -9.71 -13.42 -5.07
N ASP A 67 -9.94 -13.90 -6.28
CA ASP A 67 -11.15 -14.66 -6.62
C ASP A 67 -11.01 -16.14 -6.19
N GLY A 68 -12.04 -16.95 -6.49
CA GLY A 68 -12.06 -18.37 -6.15
C GLY A 68 -10.96 -19.21 -6.81
N ASP A 69 -10.32 -18.69 -7.87
CA ASP A 69 -9.21 -19.33 -8.57
C ASP A 69 -7.84 -18.79 -8.09
N GLY A 70 -7.83 -17.92 -7.07
CA GLY A 70 -6.59 -17.32 -6.55
C GLY A 70 -6.05 -16.18 -7.42
N LYS A 71 -6.84 -15.64 -8.36
CA LYS A 71 -6.39 -14.52 -9.20
C LYS A 71 -6.67 -13.18 -8.54
N VAL A 72 -5.76 -12.24 -8.75
CA VAL A 72 -5.87 -10.88 -8.20
C VAL A 72 -7.12 -10.18 -8.72
N CYS A 73 -8.03 -9.79 -7.82
CA CYS A 73 -9.17 -8.98 -8.18
C CYS A 73 -8.77 -7.51 -8.39
N THR A 74 -9.15 -6.94 -9.52
CA THR A 74 -8.90 -5.52 -9.81
C THR A 74 -10.11 -4.87 -10.47
N PRO A 75 -10.34 -3.56 -10.27
CA PRO A 75 -11.53 -2.88 -10.77
C PRO A 75 -11.48 -2.66 -12.30
N ARG A 76 -10.34 -2.99 -12.93
CA ARG A 76 -10.15 -2.99 -14.39
C ARG A 76 -10.81 -4.21 -15.04
N THR A 77 -11.02 -5.28 -14.28
CA THR A 77 -11.73 -6.47 -14.73
C THR A 77 -13.23 -6.19 -14.71
N LYS A 78 -13.92 -6.51 -15.81
CA LYS A 78 -15.37 -6.30 -15.93
C LYS A 78 -16.12 -7.02 -14.80
N GLY A 79 -16.97 -6.30 -14.07
CA GLY A 79 -17.76 -6.84 -12.96
C GLY A 79 -17.09 -6.77 -11.59
N MET A 80 -15.91 -6.14 -11.48
CA MET A 80 -15.17 -5.97 -10.23
C MET A 80 -15.07 -4.49 -9.79
N GLU A 81 -15.82 -3.58 -10.42
CA GLU A 81 -15.83 -2.15 -10.12
C GLU A 81 -16.21 -1.83 -8.67
N LYS A 82 -17.03 -2.68 -8.04
CA LYS A 82 -17.48 -2.54 -6.65
C LYS A 82 -16.37 -2.68 -5.61
N LEU A 83 -15.18 -3.16 -5.99
CA LEU A 83 -14.01 -3.11 -5.11
C LEU A 83 -13.74 -1.69 -4.61
N PHE A 84 -13.95 -0.66 -5.43
CA PHE A 84 -13.77 0.74 -5.03
C PHE A 84 -14.78 1.22 -3.97
N HIS A 85 -15.86 0.49 -3.72
CA HIS A 85 -16.84 0.85 -2.68
C HIS A 85 -16.46 0.27 -1.32
N VAL A 86 -15.55 -0.70 -1.28
CA VAL A 86 -15.01 -1.27 -0.04
C VAL A 86 -14.05 -0.26 0.56
N LYS A 87 -14.38 0.23 1.75
CA LYS A 87 -13.60 1.18 2.55
C LYS A 87 -12.88 0.45 3.68
N PRO A 88 -11.58 0.16 3.53
CA PRO A 88 -10.80 -0.45 4.59
C PRO A 88 -10.32 0.59 5.59
N THR A 89 -10.24 0.24 6.87
CA THR A 89 -9.57 1.03 7.91
C THR A 89 -8.77 0.10 8.81
N VAL A 90 -7.51 0.41 9.05
CA VAL A 90 -6.68 -0.32 10.02
C VAL A 90 -6.55 0.52 11.28
N ALA A 91 -6.98 -0.04 12.41
CA ALA A 91 -6.96 0.65 13.70
C ALA A 91 -6.62 -0.31 14.84
N ARG A 92 -6.36 0.25 16.02
CA ARG A 92 -6.26 -0.53 17.25
C ARG A 92 -7.66 -0.71 17.84
N GLY A 93 -8.07 -1.96 18.04
CA GLY A 93 -9.30 -2.30 18.74
C GLY A 93 -9.20 -2.04 20.25
N GLU A 94 -10.30 -2.23 20.97
CA GLU A 94 -10.42 -1.89 22.40
C GLU A 94 -9.41 -2.63 23.30
N GLY A 95 -8.98 -3.84 22.90
CA GLY A 95 -7.98 -4.64 23.61
C GLY A 95 -6.54 -4.38 23.18
N GLY A 96 -6.29 -3.38 22.33
CA GLY A 96 -4.97 -3.05 21.80
C GLY A 96 -4.55 -3.90 20.58
N GLN A 97 -5.38 -4.86 20.16
CA GLN A 97 -5.12 -5.64 18.95
C GLN A 97 -5.27 -4.79 17.67
N SER A 98 -4.53 -5.13 16.63
CA SER A 98 -4.65 -4.52 15.31
C SER A 98 -5.86 -5.12 14.58
N VAL A 99 -6.79 -4.28 14.12
CA VAL A 99 -8.03 -4.69 13.45
C VAL A 99 -8.12 -4.03 12.08
N LEU A 100 -8.37 -4.83 11.05
CA LEU A 100 -8.82 -4.35 9.75
C LEU A 100 -10.36 -4.35 9.74
N ARG A 101 -10.95 -3.17 9.59
CA ARG A 101 -12.38 -2.99 9.44
C ARG A 101 -12.72 -2.66 7.99
N LEU A 102 -13.71 -3.33 7.41
CA LEU A 102 -14.17 -3.12 6.04
C LEU A 102 -15.63 -2.63 6.06
N GLU A 103 -15.88 -1.53 5.37
CA GLU A 103 -17.22 -0.95 5.18
C GLU A 103 -17.58 -0.87 3.70
N CYS A 104 -18.87 -0.90 3.41
CA CYS A 104 -19.40 -0.75 2.07
C CYS A 104 -20.73 0.02 2.16
N PRO A 105 -20.96 1.10 1.39
CA PRO A 105 -22.20 1.87 1.46
C PRO A 105 -23.48 1.04 1.27
N GLU A 106 -23.38 -0.07 0.53
CA GLU A 106 -24.49 -0.97 0.24
C GLU A 106 -24.76 -2.02 1.34
N LEU A 107 -23.94 -2.09 2.40
CA LEU A 107 -24.08 -3.03 3.51
C LEU A 107 -24.16 -2.28 4.85
N ASP A 108 -25.15 -2.65 5.68
CA ASP A 108 -25.34 -2.05 7.01
C ASP A 108 -24.27 -2.49 8.02
N GLU A 109 -23.77 -3.72 7.87
CA GLU A 109 -22.79 -4.32 8.77
C GLU A 109 -21.37 -4.22 8.20
N ALA A 110 -20.41 -3.85 9.03
CA ALA A 110 -18.98 -3.89 8.70
C ALA A 110 -18.39 -5.27 9.00
N ALA A 111 -17.36 -5.67 8.24
CA ALA A 111 -16.52 -6.80 8.62
C ALA A 111 -15.34 -6.33 9.46
N GLU A 112 -14.97 -7.10 10.48
CA GLU A 112 -13.78 -6.87 11.29
C GLU A 112 -12.89 -8.10 11.26
N VAL A 113 -11.60 -7.88 11.06
CA VAL A 113 -10.57 -8.92 11.00
C VAL A 113 -9.51 -8.59 12.03
N ASN A 114 -9.33 -9.49 13.00
CA ASN A 114 -8.24 -9.39 13.96
C ASN A 114 -6.92 -9.80 13.27
N LEU A 115 -6.02 -8.85 13.11
CA LEU A 115 -4.75 -9.06 12.41
C LEU A 115 -3.69 -9.70 13.29
N ASP A 116 -3.86 -9.60 14.61
CA ASP A 116 -2.95 -10.16 15.59
C ASP A 116 -3.34 -11.60 15.99
N GLU A 117 -4.46 -12.11 15.50
CA GLU A 117 -4.89 -13.48 15.76
C GLU A 117 -4.02 -14.47 14.99
N GLU A 118 -3.49 -15.47 15.67
CA GLU A 118 -2.73 -16.58 15.10
C GLU A 118 -3.64 -17.80 14.95
N ASP A 119 -4.75 -17.65 14.22
CA ASP A 119 -5.60 -18.79 13.88
C ASP A 119 -4.89 -19.75 12.91
N GLU A 120 -5.37 -20.99 12.79
CA GLU A 120 -4.78 -22.03 11.92
C GLU A 120 -4.36 -21.43 10.56
N CYS A 121 -3.09 -21.60 10.17
CA CYS A 121 -2.53 -21.02 8.95
C CYS A 121 -3.26 -21.51 7.68
N ARG A 122 -4.41 -20.90 7.38
CA ARG A 122 -5.09 -21.02 6.09
C ARG A 122 -4.29 -20.23 5.08
N VAL A 123 -3.96 -20.87 3.98
CA VAL A 123 -3.24 -20.23 2.88
C VAL A 123 -3.92 -20.52 1.55
N VAL A 124 -3.86 -19.54 0.66
CA VAL A 124 -4.33 -19.64 -0.72
C VAL A 124 -3.14 -19.42 -1.63
N THR A 125 -3.05 -20.23 -2.69
CA THR A 125 -2.08 -20.02 -3.77
C THR A 125 -2.60 -18.92 -4.68
N VAL A 126 -1.79 -17.90 -4.90
CA VAL A 126 -2.12 -16.70 -5.68
C VAL A 126 -1.14 -16.55 -6.83
N GLU A 127 -1.67 -16.31 -8.02
CA GLU A 127 -0.86 -16.00 -9.20
C GLU A 127 -0.33 -14.56 -9.09
N ALA A 128 0.98 -14.42 -8.98
CA ALA A 128 1.67 -13.13 -8.99
C ALA A 128 1.72 -12.52 -10.39
N VAL A 129 2.12 -11.25 -10.49
CA VAL A 129 2.10 -10.48 -11.73
C VAL A 129 3.11 -11.00 -12.77
N ASP A 130 4.18 -11.64 -12.31
CA ASP A 130 5.21 -12.29 -13.12
C ASP A 130 4.84 -13.73 -13.52
N GLY A 131 3.70 -14.24 -13.05
CA GLY A 131 3.22 -15.60 -13.31
C GLY A 131 3.70 -16.63 -12.29
N ASP A 132 4.45 -16.22 -11.26
CA ASP A 132 4.84 -17.10 -10.17
C ASP A 132 3.66 -17.37 -9.23
N GLU A 133 3.69 -18.52 -8.55
CA GLU A 133 2.72 -18.85 -7.52
C GLU A 133 3.24 -18.46 -6.13
N VAL A 134 2.44 -17.69 -5.39
CA VAL A 134 2.76 -17.24 -4.04
C VAL A 134 1.70 -17.75 -3.07
N ARG A 135 2.13 -18.26 -1.91
CA ARG A 135 1.22 -18.70 -0.85
C ARG A 135 0.97 -17.54 0.09
N LEU A 136 -0.27 -17.07 0.13
CA LEU A 136 -0.68 -15.95 0.99
C LEU A 136 -1.62 -16.43 2.09
N ARG A 137 -1.57 -15.79 3.26
CA ARG A 137 -2.48 -16.06 4.37
C ARG A 137 -3.90 -15.71 3.97
N ASP A 138 -4.85 -16.59 4.27
CA ASP A 138 -6.30 -16.33 4.16
C ASP A 138 -6.86 -15.89 5.53
N TYR A 139 -7.65 -14.82 5.54
CA TYR A 139 -8.31 -14.27 6.73
C TYR A 139 -9.70 -14.85 7.01
N GLY A 140 -10.09 -15.89 6.27
CA GLY A 140 -11.17 -16.78 6.65
C GLY A 140 -12.55 -16.42 6.11
N ASP A 141 -13.51 -17.29 6.43
CA ASP A 141 -14.79 -17.35 5.73
C ASP A 141 -15.72 -16.16 6.07
N GLY A 142 -15.55 -15.55 7.23
CA GLY A 142 -16.34 -14.39 7.65
C GLY A 142 -16.13 -13.18 6.75
N VAL A 143 -14.87 -12.75 6.59
CA VAL A 143 -14.51 -11.62 5.71
C VAL A 143 -14.72 -11.96 4.23
N ALA A 144 -14.45 -13.21 3.83
CA ALA A 144 -14.72 -13.70 2.48
C ALA A 144 -16.22 -13.57 2.11
N SER A 145 -17.11 -14.04 3.00
CA SER A 145 -18.55 -13.95 2.80
C SER A 145 -19.04 -12.50 2.73
N TRP A 146 -18.45 -11.62 3.54
CA TRP A 146 -18.77 -10.19 3.52
C TRP A 146 -18.31 -9.54 2.20
N LEU A 147 -17.08 -9.83 1.75
CA LEU A 147 -16.53 -9.32 0.50
C LEU A 147 -17.35 -9.79 -0.71
N GLU A 148 -17.79 -11.05 -0.72
CA GLU A 148 -18.65 -11.56 -1.78
C GLU A 148 -19.98 -10.80 -1.83
N LYS A 149 -20.59 -10.47 -0.68
CA LYS A 149 -21.81 -9.66 -0.62
C LYS A 149 -21.56 -8.22 -1.11
N ALA A 150 -20.47 -7.61 -0.67
CA ALA A 150 -20.13 -6.23 -1.01
C ALA A 150 -19.82 -6.06 -2.50
N THR A 151 -19.05 -7.00 -3.07
CA THR A 151 -18.46 -6.85 -4.41
C THR A 151 -19.20 -7.66 -5.48
N GLY A 152 -19.90 -8.74 -5.10
CA GLY A 152 -20.46 -9.72 -6.01
C GLY A 152 -19.45 -10.76 -6.55
N ILE A 153 -18.17 -10.68 -6.15
CA ILE A 153 -17.13 -11.59 -6.62
C ILE A 153 -17.24 -12.92 -5.88
N LYS A 154 -17.61 -13.97 -6.62
CA LYS A 154 -17.87 -15.30 -6.07
C LYS A 154 -16.60 -15.99 -5.58
N GLY A 155 -16.67 -16.56 -4.38
CA GLY A 155 -15.58 -17.31 -3.77
C GLY A 155 -14.33 -16.48 -3.45
N CYS A 156 -14.45 -15.15 -3.41
CA CYS A 156 -13.31 -14.29 -3.16
C CYS A 156 -12.75 -14.45 -1.74
N ARG A 157 -11.46 -14.17 -1.59
CA ARG A 157 -10.70 -14.28 -0.33
C ARG A 157 -9.94 -13.01 -0.06
N LEU A 158 -9.86 -12.62 1.20
CA LEU A 158 -8.94 -11.59 1.67
C LEU A 158 -7.62 -12.26 2.03
N VAL A 159 -6.53 -11.80 1.41
CA VAL A 159 -5.21 -12.39 1.59
C VAL A 159 -4.13 -11.36 1.91
N ALA A 160 -3.08 -11.78 2.61
CA ALA A 160 -1.88 -10.97 2.84
C ALA A 160 -0.61 -11.83 2.90
N ILE A 161 0.53 -11.16 2.76
CA ILE A 161 1.84 -11.74 3.07
C ILE A 161 1.91 -12.00 4.57
N GLY A 162 2.30 -13.22 4.98
CA GLY A 162 2.42 -13.58 6.40
C GLY A 162 3.46 -12.72 7.14
N GLY A 163 3.30 -12.58 8.46
CA GLY A 163 4.11 -11.69 9.30
C GLY A 163 5.64 -11.89 9.20
N ASP A 164 6.10 -13.12 8.94
CA ASP A 164 7.53 -13.45 8.79
C ASP A 164 8.18 -12.81 7.54
N GLU A 165 7.39 -12.43 6.55
CA GLU A 165 7.85 -11.85 5.28
C GLU A 165 7.55 -10.34 5.19
N TYR A 166 6.46 -9.88 5.82
CA TYR A 166 6.06 -8.46 5.84
C TYR A 166 7.04 -7.55 6.62
N GLY A 167 7.87 -8.12 7.50
CA GLY A 167 8.83 -7.40 8.36
C GLY A 167 10.32 -7.49 7.97
N ARG A 168 10.67 -8.11 6.83
CA ARG A 168 12.08 -8.30 6.42
C ARG A 168 12.67 -7.16 5.56
N GLY A 169 12.05 -5.99 5.58
CA GLY A 169 12.51 -4.78 4.86
C GLY A 169 13.40 -3.89 5.69
#